data_AF-A0A835UTP3-F1
#
_entry.id   AF-A0A835UTP3-F1
#
_cell.length_a   1.000
_cell.length_b   1.000
_cell.length_c   1.000
_cell.angle_alpha   90.00
_cell.angle_beta   90.00
_cell.angle_gamma   90.00
#
_symmetry.space_group_name_H-M   'P 1'
#
loop_
_entity.id
_entity.type
_entity.pdbx_description
1 polymer ?
#
loop_
_entity_poly.entity_id
_entity_poly.type
_entity_poly.pdbx_seq_one_letter_code
_entity_poly.pdbx_strand_id
1 'polypeptide(L)'
;MKMWFLANPPKNATLQIQSVDEFTWLNSSYSPVLKQLGSRSMIDYYFRTQRANSDPNLKYRNPKYLSILNHLRFYLPEMFPKLDKVVFLDDDIVVQKDLTRLWEVDLNGKVNGAVETCGESFHRFDRYLNFSNPIIAKNFNPRACGWAYGMNVFDLVEWRKQNITEVYHSWQRKVSM
;
A
#
# COMPACT_ATOMS: atom_id res chain seq x y z
N MET A 1 -14.75 14.18 18.47
CA MET A 1 -14.57 12.71 18.53
C MET A 1 -13.44 12.42 19.50
N LYS A 2 -13.65 11.67 20.58
CA LYS A 2 -12.57 11.31 21.52
C LYS A 2 -12.00 9.97 21.07
N MET A 3 -10.69 9.88 20.88
CA MET A 3 -10.05 8.65 20.41
C MET A 3 -10.18 7.53 21.47
N TRP A 4 -10.59 6.32 21.05
CA TRP A 4 -10.93 5.22 21.97
C TRP A 4 -9.80 4.84 22.93
N PHE A 5 -8.56 4.84 22.45
CA PHE A 5 -7.36 4.50 23.23
C PHE A 5 -7.00 5.54 24.29
N LEU A 6 -7.49 6.79 24.19
CA LEU A 6 -7.32 7.78 25.27
C LEU A 6 -8.22 7.45 26.47
N ALA A 7 -9.35 6.79 26.21
CA ALA A 7 -10.24 6.28 27.26
C ALA A 7 -9.85 4.86 27.72
N ASN A 8 -9.13 4.11 26.88
CA ASN A 8 -8.73 2.73 27.11
C ASN A 8 -7.22 2.57 26.83
N PRO A 9 -6.35 3.15 27.67
CA PRO A 9 -4.91 3.12 27.42
C PRO A 9 -4.41 1.67 27.50
N PRO A 10 -3.60 1.22 26.53
CA PRO A 10 -2.98 -0.10 26.60
C PRO A 10 -2.03 -0.17 27.80
N LYS A 11 -2.03 -1.29 28.52
CA LYS A 11 -1.21 -1.45 29.74
C LYS A 11 0.29 -1.50 29.42
N ASN A 12 0.72 -2.56 28.74
CA ASN A 12 2.15 -2.85 28.50
C ASN A 12 2.59 -2.50 27.07
N ALA A 13 1.73 -1.86 26.27
CA ALA A 13 2.05 -1.51 24.89
C ALA A 13 2.21 0.00 24.75
N THR A 14 3.20 0.41 23.97
CA THR A 14 3.38 1.80 23.58
C THR A 14 2.43 2.12 22.43
N LEU A 15 1.64 3.17 22.57
CA LEU A 15 0.84 3.71 21.48
C LEU A 15 1.56 4.91 20.86
N GLN A 16 1.76 4.87 19.54
CA GLN A 16 2.24 5.99 18.76
C GLN A 16 1.25 6.29 17.65
N ILE A 17 0.86 7.55 17.53
CA ILE A 17 0.00 8.06 16.45
C ILE A 17 0.85 9.08 15.70
N GLN A 18 0.89 8.96 14.38
CA GLN A 18 1.66 9.84 13.52
C GLN A 18 0.74 10.47 12.50
N SER A 19 0.92 11.76 12.25
CA SER A 19 0.26 12.45 11.15
C SER A 19 1.13 12.40 9.90
N VAL A 20 0.52 12.30 8.72
CA VAL A 20 1.26 12.35 7.45
C VAL A 20 2.04 13.65 7.31
N ASP A 21 1.48 14.74 7.82
CA ASP A 21 2.08 16.08 7.77
C ASP A 21 3.39 16.18 8.58
N GLU A 22 3.65 15.22 9.47
CA GLU A 22 4.89 15.15 10.26
C GLU A 22 6.04 14.51 9.47
N PHE A 23 5.76 13.84 8.35
CA PHE A 23 6.77 13.20 7.50
C PHE A 23 7.44 14.21 6.56
N THR A 24 8.43 14.94 7.07
CA THR A 24 9.18 15.94 6.30
C THR A 24 9.90 15.38 5.06
N TRP A 25 10.25 14.08 5.09
CA TRP A 25 10.85 13.36 3.97
C TRP A 25 9.84 13.02 2.86
N LEU A 26 8.54 12.97 3.18
CA LEU A 26 7.49 12.59 2.23
C LEU A 26 7.03 13.82 1.45
N ASN A 27 7.74 14.14 0.37
CA ASN A 27 7.43 15.27 -0.50
C ASN A 27 7.51 14.88 -2.00
N SER A 28 7.15 15.80 -2.89
CA SER A 28 7.10 15.57 -4.35
C SER A 28 8.47 15.31 -5.00
N SER A 29 9.57 15.64 -4.32
CA SER A 29 10.92 15.30 -4.79
C SER A 29 11.27 13.84 -4.53
N TYR A 30 10.70 13.26 -3.47
CA TYR A 30 10.97 11.89 -3.06
C TYR A 30 9.89 10.91 -3.52
N SER A 31 8.60 11.24 -3.42
CA SER A 31 7.50 10.37 -3.79
C SER A 31 6.96 10.68 -5.19
N PRO A 32 7.06 9.74 -6.15
CA PRO A 32 6.45 9.90 -7.46
C PRO A 32 4.94 10.11 -7.37
N VAL A 33 4.27 9.48 -6.39
CA VAL A 33 2.83 9.64 -6.19
C VAL A 33 2.48 11.07 -5.79
N LEU A 34 3.18 11.66 -4.82
CA LEU A 34 2.95 13.06 -4.45
C LEU A 34 3.25 14.01 -5.61
N LYS A 35 4.29 13.71 -6.40
CA LYS A 35 4.59 14.47 -7.61
C LYS A 35 3.44 14.44 -8.62
N GLN A 36 2.83 13.28 -8.82
CA GLN A 36 1.67 13.15 -9.70
C GLN A 36 0.43 13.85 -9.11
N LEU A 37 0.15 13.67 -7.81
CA LEU A 37 -1.02 14.26 -7.14
C LEU A 37 -1.01 15.79 -7.19
N GLY A 38 0.18 16.40 -7.21
CA GLY A 38 0.36 17.84 -7.43
C GLY A 38 0.19 18.32 -8.88
N SER A 39 -0.01 17.42 -9.85
CA SER A 39 -0.15 17.80 -11.26
C SER A 39 -1.56 18.34 -11.57
N ARG A 40 -1.62 19.41 -12.37
CA ARG A 40 -2.89 20.02 -12.80
C ARG A 40 -3.82 19.04 -13.51
N SER A 41 -3.27 18.10 -14.27
CA SER A 41 -4.06 17.08 -14.98
C SER A 41 -4.75 16.09 -14.04
N MET A 42 -4.09 15.64 -12.96
CA MET A 42 -4.74 14.78 -11.96
C MET A 42 -5.75 15.56 -11.12
N ILE A 43 -5.41 16.79 -10.73
CA ILE A 43 -6.37 17.68 -10.07
C ILE A 43 -7.61 17.85 -10.95
N ASP A 44 -7.44 18.14 -12.24
CA ASP A 44 -8.56 18.28 -13.17
C ASP A 44 -9.33 16.97 -13.39
N TYR A 45 -8.67 15.81 -13.50
CA TYR A 45 -9.33 14.53 -13.73
C TYR A 45 -10.25 14.10 -12.56
N TYR A 46 -9.85 14.41 -11.32
CA TYR A 46 -10.61 14.02 -10.12
C TYR A 46 -11.55 15.13 -9.62
N PHE A 47 -11.17 16.40 -9.76
CA PHE A 47 -11.97 17.54 -9.26
C PHE A 47 -12.82 18.22 -10.35
N ARG A 48 -12.73 17.83 -11.64
CA ARG A 48 -13.72 18.31 -12.64
C ARG A 48 -15.09 17.68 -12.38
N THR A 49 -15.99 18.54 -11.96
CA THR A 49 -17.42 18.31 -11.80
C THR A 49 -18.07 17.80 -13.09
N GLN A 50 -18.75 16.66 -12.97
CA GLN A 50 -19.78 16.08 -13.83
C GLN A 50 -20.18 16.87 -15.09
N ARG A 51 -19.36 16.82 -16.16
CA ARG A 51 -19.85 17.12 -17.50
C ARG A 51 -19.47 16.02 -18.46
N ALA A 52 -20.50 15.24 -18.78
CA ALA A 52 -20.66 14.35 -19.92
C ALA A 52 -19.86 13.04 -19.95
N ASN A 53 -20.65 11.98 -20.09
CA ASN A 53 -20.38 10.69 -20.69
C ASN A 53 -19.96 9.53 -19.79
N SER A 54 -20.65 8.43 -20.08
CA SER A 54 -20.56 7.06 -19.59
C SER A 54 -19.14 6.49 -19.74
N ASP A 55 -18.24 6.88 -18.85
CA ASP A 55 -16.94 6.22 -18.70
C ASP A 55 -17.11 5.03 -17.73
N PRO A 56 -16.90 3.77 -18.19
CA PRO A 56 -17.00 2.59 -17.33
C PRO A 56 -15.99 2.61 -16.15
N ASN A 57 -14.99 3.50 -16.17
CA ASN A 57 -14.02 3.69 -15.08
C ASN A 57 -14.48 4.67 -13.98
N LEU A 58 -15.74 5.12 -13.98
CA LEU A 58 -16.31 6.01 -12.96
C LEU A 58 -16.06 5.54 -11.50
N LYS A 59 -15.95 4.22 -11.27
CA LYS A 59 -15.65 3.63 -9.95
C LYS A 59 -14.27 4.02 -9.40
N TYR A 60 -13.31 4.35 -10.28
CA TYR A 60 -11.93 4.68 -9.92
C TYR A 60 -11.69 6.19 -9.71
N ARG A 61 -12.70 7.04 -9.93
CA ARG A 61 -12.65 8.49 -9.64
C ARG A 61 -12.87 8.85 -8.16
N ASN A 62 -12.96 7.87 -7.25
CA ASN A 62 -13.13 8.18 -5.83
C ASN A 62 -11.83 8.76 -5.24
N PRO A 63 -11.85 9.98 -4.67
CA PRO A 63 -10.68 10.60 -4.03
C PRO A 63 -10.04 9.73 -2.93
N LYS A 64 -10.81 8.80 -2.33
CA LYS A 64 -10.28 7.82 -1.37
C LYS A 64 -9.15 6.97 -1.96
N TYR A 65 -9.16 6.68 -3.27
CA TYR A 65 -8.09 5.92 -3.94
C TYR A 65 -6.85 6.78 -4.23
N LEU A 66 -6.97 8.10 -4.24
CA LEU A 66 -5.85 9.03 -4.32
C LEU A 66 -5.18 9.31 -2.98
N SER A 67 -5.73 8.79 -1.88
CA SER A 67 -5.19 9.09 -0.56
C SER A 67 -3.75 8.62 -0.46
N ILE A 68 -2.84 9.54 -0.13
CA ILE A 68 -1.43 9.21 0.18
C ILE A 68 -1.33 8.15 1.28
N LEU A 69 -2.34 8.05 2.16
CA LEU A 69 -2.44 7.01 3.18
C LEU A 69 -2.38 5.59 2.57
N ASN A 70 -2.97 5.39 1.39
CA ASN A 70 -2.88 4.11 0.68
C ASN A 70 -1.47 3.82 0.17
N HIS A 71 -0.59 4.81 0.07
CA HIS A 71 0.76 4.62 -0.45
C HIS A 71 1.82 4.59 0.65
N LEU A 72 1.51 5.08 1.86
CA LEU A 72 2.39 5.01 3.05
C LEU A 72 2.86 3.59 3.35
N ARG A 73 2.06 2.60 3.00
CA ARG A 73 2.41 1.17 3.12
C ARG A 73 3.73 0.80 2.44
N PHE A 74 4.12 1.51 1.38
CA PHE A 74 5.38 1.31 0.66
C PHE A 74 6.55 2.08 1.25
N TYR A 75 6.32 2.86 2.31
CA TYR A 75 7.31 3.66 3.02
C TYR A 75 7.49 3.20 4.48
N LEU A 76 7.12 1.95 4.78
CA LEU A 76 7.26 1.39 6.13
C LEU A 76 8.70 1.48 6.67
N PRO A 77 9.76 1.18 5.89
CA PRO A 77 11.13 1.35 6.38
C PRO A 77 11.52 2.80 6.69
N GLU A 78 10.96 3.77 5.96
CA GLU A 78 11.22 5.21 6.14
C GLU A 78 10.49 5.74 7.39
N MET A 79 9.26 5.27 7.64
CA MET A 79 8.50 5.58 8.85
C MET A 79 9.09 4.91 10.10
N PHE A 80 9.62 3.69 9.94
CA PHE A 80 10.11 2.87 11.05
C PHE A 80 11.54 2.35 10.81
N PRO A 81 12.54 3.25 10.71
CA PRO A 81 13.90 2.89 10.30
C PRO A 81 14.63 2.00 11.30
N LYS A 82 14.19 1.98 12.56
CA LYS A 82 14.76 1.19 13.65
C LYS A 82 14.06 -0.16 13.87
N LEU A 83 12.96 -0.42 13.16
CA LEU A 83 12.25 -1.69 13.26
C LEU A 83 12.77 -2.67 12.20
N ASP A 84 12.82 -3.94 12.60
CA ASP A 84 13.25 -5.03 11.73
C ASP A 84 12.07 -5.75 11.08
N LYS A 85 10.93 -5.84 11.79
CA LYS A 85 9.74 -6.55 11.31
C LYS A 85 8.48 -5.82 11.78
N VAL A 86 7.40 -5.87 10.99
CA VAL A 86 6.10 -5.26 11.30
C VAL A 86 4.97 -6.22 10.94
N VAL A 87 3.99 -6.37 11.83
CA VAL A 87 2.66 -6.90 11.47
C VAL A 87 1.78 -5.71 11.15
N PHE A 88 1.38 -5.61 9.89
CA PHE A 88 0.53 -4.56 9.37
C PHE A 88 -0.94 -5.02 9.41
N LEU A 89 -1.82 -4.16 9.92
CA LEU A 89 -3.27 -4.37 9.98
C LEU A 89 -3.97 -3.11 9.45
N ASP A 90 -4.92 -3.27 8.53
CA ASP A 90 -5.78 -2.18 8.08
C ASP A 90 -6.72 -1.68 9.20
N ASP A 91 -7.32 -0.50 9.00
CA ASP A 91 -8.15 0.19 9.97
C ASP A 91 -9.52 -0.48 10.24
N ASP A 92 -9.93 -1.41 9.38
CA ASP A 92 -11.19 -2.16 9.46
C ASP A 92 -11.02 -3.61 9.98
N ILE A 93 -9.87 -3.94 10.55
CA ILE A 93 -9.56 -5.28 11.06
C ILE A 93 -10.05 -5.49 12.50
N VAL A 94 -10.60 -6.69 12.76
CA VAL A 94 -10.91 -7.19 14.11
C VAL A 94 -10.00 -8.37 14.46
N VAL A 95 -9.18 -8.21 15.49
CA VAL A 95 -8.29 -9.26 16.00
C VAL A 95 -9.03 -10.09 17.05
N GLN A 96 -9.24 -11.37 16.76
CA GLN A 96 -9.97 -12.29 17.64
C GLN A 96 -9.08 -13.26 18.41
N LYS A 97 -7.80 -13.37 18.03
CA LYS A 97 -6.83 -14.31 18.59
C LYS A 97 -5.47 -13.66 18.70
N ASP A 98 -4.63 -14.23 19.55
CA ASP A 98 -3.23 -13.85 19.70
C ASP A 98 -2.46 -13.92 18.37
N LEU A 99 -1.65 -12.89 18.09
CA LEU A 99 -0.91 -12.73 16.84
C LEU A 99 0.52 -13.26 16.89
N THR A 100 0.96 -13.87 18.00
CA THR A 100 2.33 -14.37 18.16
C THR A 100 2.71 -15.35 17.05
N ARG A 101 1.79 -16.26 16.71
CA ARG A 101 2.02 -17.22 15.62
C ARG A 101 2.26 -16.57 14.26
N LEU A 102 1.63 -15.41 14.01
CA LEU A 102 1.84 -14.64 12.79
C LEU A 102 3.20 -13.95 12.79
N TRP A 103 3.61 -13.41 13.95
CA TRP A 103 4.93 -12.78 14.13
C TRP A 103 6.09 -13.76 13.92
N GLU A 104 5.94 -14.99 14.43
CA GLU A 104 6.93 -16.07 14.38
C GLU A 104 7.10 -16.70 12.99
N VAL A 105 6.28 -16.33 11.99
CA VAL A 105 6.43 -16.85 10.63
C VAL A 105 7.81 -16.50 10.07
N ASP A 106 8.50 -17.54 9.62
CA ASP A 106 9.72 -17.41 8.81
C ASP A 106 9.34 -17.01 7.39
N LEU A 107 9.78 -15.82 6.98
CA LEU A 107 9.51 -15.29 5.66
C LEU A 107 10.49 -15.84 4.61
N ASN A 108 11.44 -16.70 4.97
CA ASN A 108 12.36 -17.36 4.05
C ASN A 108 13.10 -16.37 3.12
N GLY A 109 13.57 -15.26 3.70
CA GLY A 109 14.23 -14.17 2.96
C GLY A 109 13.31 -13.39 2.01
N LYS A 110 11.98 -13.50 2.17
CA LYS A 110 11.01 -12.66 1.48
C LYS A 110 10.65 -11.44 2.31
N VAL A 111 10.35 -10.35 1.62
CA VAL A 111 10.01 -9.07 2.25
C VAL A 111 8.60 -9.06 2.85
N ASN A 112 7.67 -9.84 2.27
CA ASN A 112 6.27 -9.85 2.64
C ASN A 112 5.74 -11.27 2.87
N GLY A 113 5.08 -11.49 3.99
CA GLY A 113 4.18 -12.61 4.25
C GLY A 113 2.73 -12.17 4.16
N ALA A 114 1.96 -12.79 3.28
CA ALA A 114 0.57 -12.43 3.01
C ALA A 114 -0.30 -13.66 2.82
N VAL A 115 -1.62 -13.48 2.98
CA VAL A 115 -2.60 -14.50 2.63
C VAL A 115 -2.89 -14.41 1.13
N GLU A 116 -2.59 -15.49 0.40
CA GLU A 116 -2.96 -15.61 -1.00
C GLU A 116 -4.48 -15.60 -1.17
N THR A 117 -4.95 -14.89 -2.19
CA THR A 117 -6.38 -14.76 -2.47
C THR A 117 -6.80 -15.53 -3.72
N CYS A 118 -6.04 -16.56 -4.10
CA CYS A 118 -6.18 -17.28 -5.36
C CYS A 118 -7.40 -18.23 -5.46
N GLY A 119 -8.56 -17.80 -4.96
CA GLY A 119 -9.85 -18.50 -4.98
C GLY A 119 -10.84 -17.91 -5.99
N GLU A 120 -12.13 -18.24 -5.84
CA GLU A 120 -13.17 -17.88 -6.81
C GLU A 120 -13.40 -16.35 -6.93
N SER A 121 -13.18 -15.60 -5.84
CA SER A 121 -13.57 -14.18 -5.73
C SER A 121 -12.44 -13.18 -6.03
N PHE A 122 -11.18 -13.61 -5.94
CA PHE A 122 -10.01 -12.75 -6.14
C PHE A 122 -9.07 -13.41 -7.14
N HIS A 123 -8.64 -12.62 -8.11
CA HIS A 123 -8.16 -13.17 -9.37
C HIS A 123 -6.63 -13.18 -9.48
N ARG A 124 -6.14 -13.86 -10.51
CA ARG A 124 -4.73 -13.85 -10.89
C ARG A 124 -4.37 -12.51 -11.55
N PHE A 125 -3.08 -12.30 -11.76
CA PHE A 125 -2.59 -11.03 -12.30
C PHE A 125 -3.18 -10.69 -13.68
N ASP A 126 -3.56 -11.67 -14.49
CA ASP A 126 -4.22 -11.48 -15.79
C ASP A 126 -5.51 -10.65 -15.74
N ARG A 127 -6.15 -10.57 -14.59
CA ARG A 127 -7.39 -9.81 -14.38
C ARG A 127 -7.16 -8.39 -13.87
N TYR A 128 -5.96 -8.10 -13.37
CA TYR A 128 -5.58 -6.80 -12.84
C TYR A 128 -4.62 -6.04 -13.74
N LEU A 129 -3.81 -6.75 -14.51
CA LEU A 129 -2.77 -6.17 -15.36
C LEU A 129 -3.07 -6.43 -16.83
N ASN A 130 -2.79 -5.43 -17.67
CA ASN A 130 -2.92 -5.57 -19.11
C ASN A 130 -1.67 -6.25 -19.70
N PHE A 131 -1.75 -7.56 -19.95
CA PHE A 131 -0.66 -8.36 -20.51
C PHE A 131 -0.39 -8.10 -22.00
N SER A 132 -1.21 -7.31 -22.70
CA SER A 132 -0.85 -6.79 -24.02
C SER A 132 0.27 -5.76 -23.95
N ASN A 133 0.53 -5.18 -22.77
CA ASN A 133 1.66 -4.26 -22.56
C ASN A 133 2.98 -5.07 -22.45
N PRO A 134 3.98 -4.83 -23.32
CA PRO A 134 5.24 -5.58 -23.31
C PRO A 134 6.00 -5.52 -21.99
N ILE A 135 5.92 -4.40 -21.27
CA ILE A 135 6.59 -4.24 -19.96
C ILE A 135 5.93 -5.15 -18.94
N ILE A 136 4.60 -5.26 -18.93
CA ILE A 136 3.87 -6.15 -18.02
C ILE A 136 4.17 -7.60 -18.36
N ALA A 137 4.02 -7.99 -19.63
CA ALA A 137 4.24 -9.36 -20.08
C ALA A 137 5.67 -9.86 -19.81
N LYS A 138 6.66 -8.98 -19.87
CA LYS A 138 8.06 -9.32 -19.58
C LYS A 138 8.34 -9.52 -18.09
N ASN A 139 7.65 -8.81 -17.19
CA ASN A 139 8.00 -8.76 -15.77
C ASN A 139 7.07 -9.58 -14.86
N PHE A 140 5.86 -9.92 -15.33
CA PHE A 140 4.87 -10.61 -14.52
C PHE A 140 4.40 -11.90 -15.18
N ASN A 141 3.98 -12.87 -14.37
CA ASN A 141 3.31 -14.07 -14.85
C ASN A 141 1.78 -13.86 -14.76
N PRO A 142 1.02 -14.00 -15.87
CA PRO A 142 -0.43 -13.82 -15.85
C PRO A 142 -1.15 -14.78 -14.89
N ARG A 143 -0.55 -15.94 -14.61
CA ARG A 143 -1.11 -16.94 -13.71
C ARG A 143 -0.67 -16.77 -12.25
N ALA A 144 0.18 -15.79 -11.94
CA ALA A 144 0.57 -15.52 -10.56
C ALA A 144 -0.62 -15.04 -9.72
N CYS A 145 -0.61 -15.45 -8.45
CA CYS A 145 -1.65 -15.12 -7.49
C CYS A 145 -1.49 -13.70 -6.97
N GLY A 146 -2.62 -13.00 -6.86
CA GLY A 146 -2.73 -11.85 -5.98
C GLY A 146 -2.79 -12.27 -4.51
N TRP A 147 -2.61 -11.28 -3.65
CA TRP A 147 -2.80 -11.41 -2.21
C TRP A 147 -3.53 -10.17 -1.69
N ALA A 148 -4.18 -10.32 -0.54
CA ALA A 148 -4.83 -9.20 0.13
C ALA A 148 -3.81 -8.37 0.91
N TYR A 149 -3.97 -7.04 0.90
CA TYR A 149 -3.13 -6.16 1.70
C TYR A 149 -3.63 -5.97 3.15
N GLY A 150 -4.87 -6.35 3.47
CA GLY A 150 -5.50 -6.01 4.76
C GLY A 150 -4.77 -6.47 6.02
N MET A 151 -4.00 -7.56 5.92
CA MET A 151 -3.07 -7.99 6.97
C MET A 151 -1.84 -8.62 6.33
N ASN A 152 -0.65 -8.15 6.72
CA ASN A 152 0.63 -8.60 6.17
C ASN A 152 1.71 -8.60 7.25
N VAL A 153 2.76 -9.41 7.05
CA VAL A 153 3.99 -9.37 7.86
C VAL A 153 5.13 -8.91 6.97
N PHE A 154 5.78 -7.82 7.35
CA PHE A 154 6.88 -7.25 6.58
C PHE A 154 8.21 -7.41 7.31
N ASP A 155 9.20 -7.96 6.62
CA ASP A 155 10.60 -7.89 7.02
C ASP A 155 11.20 -6.60 6.47
N LEU A 156 11.42 -5.63 7.35
CA LEU A 156 11.95 -4.31 6.98
C LEU A 156 13.47 -4.37 6.72
N VAL A 157 14.19 -5.33 7.30
CA VAL A 157 15.61 -5.52 7.01
C VAL A 157 15.78 -5.98 5.55
N GLU A 158 15.03 -7.01 5.17
CA GLU A 158 15.06 -7.52 3.80
C GLU A 158 14.45 -6.51 2.81
N TRP A 159 13.41 -5.75 3.23
CA TRP A 159 12.86 -4.65 2.41
C TRP A 159 13.93 -3.63 2.05
N ARG A 160 14.71 -3.17 3.05
CA ARG A 160 15.81 -2.21 2.84
C ARG A 160 16.90 -2.80 1.96
N LYS A 161 17.29 -4.06 2.20
CA LYS A 161 18.33 -4.77 1.43
C LYS A 161 17.94 -4.94 -0.04
N GLN A 162 16.68 -5.24 -0.34
CA GLN A 162 16.19 -5.38 -1.72
C GLN A 162 15.70 -4.07 -2.34
N ASN A 163 15.71 -2.97 -1.58
CA ASN A 163 15.27 -1.64 -1.98
C ASN A 163 13.86 -1.64 -2.61
N ILE A 164 12.91 -2.30 -1.95
CA ILE A 164 11.54 -2.47 -2.48
C ILE A 164 10.82 -1.11 -2.67
N THR A 165 11.12 -0.11 -1.84
CA THR A 165 10.58 1.25 -2.00
C THR A 165 10.96 1.84 -3.37
N GLU A 166 12.21 1.67 -3.82
CA GLU A 166 12.63 2.14 -5.14
C GLU A 166 12.01 1.33 -6.28
N VAL A 167 11.85 0.02 -6.10
CA VAL A 167 11.11 -0.82 -7.07
C VAL A 167 9.71 -0.25 -7.26
N TYR A 168 9.03 0.07 -6.17
CA TYR A 168 7.71 0.72 -6.18
C TYR A 168 7.76 2.10 -6.88
N HIS A 169 8.74 2.96 -6.59
CA HIS A 169 8.89 4.26 -7.27
C HIS A 169 9.10 4.10 -8.78
N SER A 170 9.89 3.11 -9.20
CA SER A 170 10.15 2.83 -10.61
C SER A 170 8.86 2.47 -11.37
N TRP A 171 7.96 1.71 -10.75
CA TRP A 171 6.65 1.38 -11.32
C TRP A 171 5.72 2.59 -11.35
N GLN A 172 5.67 3.38 -10.27
CA GLN A 172 4.85 4.59 -10.23
C GLN A 172 5.24 5.58 -11.33
N ARG A 173 6.54 5.76 -11.60
CA ARG A 173 7.02 6.61 -12.69
C ARG A 173 6.58 6.13 -14.08
N LYS A 174 6.49 4.81 -14.30
CA LYS A 174 6.04 4.23 -15.58
C LYS A 174 4.54 4.37 -15.81
N VAL A 175 3.74 4.40 -14.75
CA VAL A 175 2.28 4.63 -14.83
C VAL A 175 1.96 6.12 -15.07
N SER A 176 2.93 7.02 -14.83
CA SER A 176 2.77 8.48 -14.98
C SER A 176 3.01 9.01 -16.40
N MET A 177 3.45 8.16 -17.33
CA MET A 177 3.69 8.50 -18.74
C MET A 177 2.54 7.98 -19.60
#